data_AF-A0A6H5IZD7-F1
#
_entry.id   AF-A0A6H5IZD7-F1
#
_cell.length_a   1.000
_cell.length_b   1.000
_cell.length_c   1.000
_cell.angle_alpha   90.00
_cell.angle_beta   90.00
_cell.angle_gamma   90.00
#
_symmetry.space_group_name_H-M   'P 1'
#
loop_
_entity.id
_entity.type
_entity.pdbx_description
1 polymer ?
#
loop_
_entity_poly.entity_id
_entity_poly.type
_entity_poly.pdbx_seq_one_letter_code
_entity_poly.pdbx_strand_id
1 'polypeptide(L)'
;FWAEAVVTANYIRNRCYTETVGCTPYEKWTGHKPIISHMRSFGEKVHALNKNPTKGKFDRRGLEGVFLGYSYDSKAFRIWLTGARKSPSAQETSDSRTSSRNPLLLTKAHTMRKTSSNYYQQQCRSSNTN
;
A
#
# COMPACT_ATOMS: atom_id res chain seq x y z
N PHE A 1 -0.04 13.26 8.23
CA PHE A 1 0.23 12.02 7.45
C PHE A 1 1.73 11.81 7.21
N TRP A 2 2.59 12.07 8.20
CA TRP A 2 4.04 11.90 8.04
C TRP A 2 4.45 10.44 7.94
N ALA A 3 3.86 9.57 8.78
CA ALA A 3 4.10 8.13 8.71
C ALA A 3 3.73 7.56 7.32
N GLU A 4 2.56 7.93 6.79
CA GLU A 4 2.13 7.52 5.45
C GLU A 4 3.05 8.03 4.33
N ALA A 5 3.53 9.26 4.45
CA ALA A 5 4.47 9.85 3.50
C ALA A 5 5.79 9.06 3.45
N VAL A 6 6.37 8.77 4.62
CA VAL A 6 7.63 8.00 4.73
C VAL A 6 7.46 6.58 4.15
N VAL A 7 6.35 5.92 4.47
CA VAL A 7 6.04 4.58 3.94
C VAL A 7 5.91 4.60 2.42
N THR A 8 5.23 5.60 1.87
CA THR A 8 5.04 5.77 0.43
C THR A 8 6.36 6.07 -0.28
N ALA A 9 7.19 6.94 0.30
CA ALA A 9 8.53 7.23 -0.22
C ALA A 9 9.40 5.97 -0.26
N ASN A 10 9.41 5.16 0.80
CA ASN A 10 10.14 3.90 0.85
C ASN A 10 9.60 2.89 -0.18
N TYR A 11 8.28 2.80 -0.34
CA TYR A 11 7.65 1.93 -1.34
C TYR A 11 8.10 2.28 -2.78
N ILE A 12 8.18 3.58 -3.09
CA ILE A 12 8.65 4.08 -4.39
C ILE A 12 10.15 3.80 -4.52
N ARG A 13 10.95 4.16 -3.52
CA ARG A 13 12.42 3.99 -3.54
C ARG A 13 12.82 2.54 -3.78
N ASN A 14 12.12 1.58 -3.17
CA ASN A 14 12.37 0.15 -3.35
C ASN A 14 12.10 -0.36 -4.79
N ARG A 15 11.37 0.40 -5.60
CA ARG A 15 11.05 0.09 -7.00
C ARG A 15 11.75 1.01 -7.98
N CYS A 16 12.57 1.94 -7.49
CA CYS A 16 13.47 2.73 -8.31
C CYS A 16 14.76 1.95 -8.56
N TYR A 17 15.33 2.15 -9.74
CA TYR A 17 16.64 1.61 -10.07
C TYR A 17 17.70 2.19 -9.12
N THR A 18 18.65 1.35 -8.72
CA THR A 18 19.80 1.76 -7.90
C THR A 18 21.08 1.27 -8.57
N GLU A 19 21.96 2.21 -8.94
CA GLU A 19 23.21 1.91 -9.65
C GLU A 19 24.11 0.93 -8.91
N THR A 20 24.20 1.04 -7.58
CA THR A 20 25.04 0.15 -6.76
C THR A 20 24.61 -1.32 -6.81
N VAL A 21 23.32 -1.59 -7.06
CA VAL A 21 22.76 -2.94 -7.13
C VAL A 21 22.60 -3.40 -8.59
N GLY A 22 22.58 -2.46 -9.55
CA GLY A 22 22.37 -2.75 -10.97
C GLY A 22 20.94 -3.14 -11.34
N CYS A 23 20.01 -3.12 -10.37
CA CYS A 23 18.59 -3.40 -10.55
C CYS A 23 17.76 -2.68 -9.47
N THR A 24 16.44 -2.87 -9.45
CA THR A 24 15.61 -2.35 -8.36
C THR A 24 15.79 -3.21 -7.09
N PRO A 25 15.81 -2.62 -5.88
CA PRO A 25 15.84 -3.40 -4.64
C PRO A 25 14.73 -4.45 -4.55
N TYR A 26 13.55 -4.13 -5.09
CA TYR A 26 12.43 -5.06 -5.21
C TYR A 26 12.74 -6.26 -6.10
N GLU A 27 13.34 -6.06 -7.28
CA GLU A 27 13.81 -7.16 -8.15
C GLU A 27 14.85 -8.02 -7.44
N LYS A 28 15.81 -7.39 -6.75
CA LYS A 28 16.85 -8.13 -6.03
C LYS A 28 16.27 -9.00 -4.93
N TRP A 29 15.26 -8.51 -4.22
CA TRP A 29 14.62 -9.21 -3.10
C TRP A 29 13.64 -10.29 -3.55
N THR A 30 12.84 -10.02 -4.59
CA THR A 30 11.73 -10.90 -5.00
C THR A 30 12.04 -11.74 -6.24
N GLY A 31 13.08 -11.39 -7.00
CA GLY A 31 13.39 -11.98 -8.30
C GLY A 31 12.45 -11.54 -9.43
N HIS A 32 11.50 -10.62 -9.18
CA HIS A 32 10.48 -10.22 -10.14
C HIS A 32 10.56 -8.72 -10.43
N LYS A 33 10.37 -8.34 -11.70
CA LYS A 33 10.29 -6.92 -12.10
C LYS A 33 9.10 -6.24 -11.43
N PRO A 34 9.25 -5.06 -10.81
CA PRO A 34 8.14 -4.35 -10.23
C PRO A 34 7.20 -3.87 -11.33
N ILE A 35 5.90 -4.00 -11.07
CA ILE A 35 4.88 -3.31 -11.87
C ILE A 35 4.88 -1.84 -11.40
N ILE A 36 4.99 -0.90 -12.34
CA ILE A 36 5.11 0.54 -12.05
C ILE A 36 3.82 1.30 -12.43
N SER A 37 2.95 0.70 -13.25
CA SER A 37 1.74 1.35 -13.79
C SER A 37 0.74 1.83 -12.72
N HIS A 38 0.76 1.22 -11.54
CA HIS A 38 -0.10 1.58 -10.41
C HIS A 38 0.53 2.62 -9.47
N MET A 39 1.73 3.14 -9.77
CA MET A 39 2.35 4.15 -8.93
C MET A 39 1.58 5.48 -8.99
N ARG A 40 1.45 6.12 -7.84
CA ARG A 40 0.82 7.43 -7.63
C ARG A 40 1.68 8.29 -6.72
N SER A 41 1.57 9.61 -6.88
CA SER A 41 2.29 10.56 -6.04
C SER A 41 1.54 10.77 -4.73
N PHE A 42 2.28 10.87 -3.63
CA PHE A 42 1.71 11.18 -2.32
C PHE A 42 0.99 12.54 -2.38
N GLY A 43 -0.24 12.62 -1.86
CA GLY A 43 -1.02 13.85 -1.88
C GLY A 43 -1.83 14.09 -3.16
N GLU A 44 -1.81 13.17 -4.14
CA GLU A 44 -2.59 13.29 -5.36
C GLU A 44 -4.10 13.28 -5.06
N LYS A 45 -4.87 14.13 -5.77
CA LYS A 45 -6.33 14.08 -5.73
C LYS A 45 -6.81 12.81 -6.42
N VAL A 46 -7.57 12.00 -5.71
CA VAL A 46 -8.07 10.71 -6.21
C VAL A 46 -9.57 10.59 -6.02
N HIS A 47 -10.20 9.84 -6.93
CA HIS A 47 -11.62 9.51 -6.86
C HIS A 47 -11.78 8.01 -6.59
N ALA A 48 -12.31 7.68 -5.41
CA ALA A 48 -12.63 6.31 -5.02
C ALA A 48 -14.06 5.95 -5.42
N LEU A 49 -14.28 4.70 -5.83
CA LEU A 49 -15.63 4.21 -6.09
C LEU A 49 -16.37 3.97 -4.78
N ASN A 50 -17.52 4.60 -4.61
CA ASN A 50 -18.42 4.36 -3.48
C ASN A 50 -19.09 2.98 -3.63
N LYS A 51 -18.66 2.01 -2.83
CA LYS A 51 -19.21 0.65 -2.82
C LYS A 51 -20.42 0.47 -1.90
N ASN A 52 -20.93 1.54 -1.27
CA ASN A 52 -22.10 1.42 -0.40
C ASN A 52 -23.28 0.78 -1.16
N PRO A 53 -23.89 -0.29 -0.62
CA PRO A 53 -24.98 -1.02 -1.27
C PRO A 53 -26.31 -0.27 -1.18
N THR A 54 -26.48 0.59 -0.16
CA THR A 54 -27.70 1.36 0.11
C THR A 54 -27.82 2.62 -0.75
N LYS A 55 -26.95 2.81 -1.76
CA LYS A 55 -26.97 4.00 -2.61
C LYS A 55 -28.09 3.91 -3.66
N GLY A 56 -28.82 5.00 -3.84
CA GLY A 56 -29.80 5.17 -4.90
C GLY A 56 -29.14 5.27 -6.29
N LYS A 57 -29.92 5.05 -7.35
CA LYS A 57 -29.44 5.06 -8.76
C LYS A 57 -28.75 6.38 -9.15
N PHE A 58 -29.18 7.48 -8.55
CA PHE A 58 -28.71 8.85 -8.81
C PHE A 58 -27.71 9.36 -7.76
N ASP A 59 -27.32 8.54 -6.79
CA ASP A 59 -26.35 8.96 -5.79
C ASP A 59 -24.94 9.05 -6.38
N ARG A 60 -24.15 9.95 -5.79
CA ARG A 60 -22.76 10.19 -6.19
C ARG A 60 -21.93 8.90 -6.10
N ARG A 61 -21.42 8.44 -7.25
CA ARG A 61 -20.62 7.21 -7.36
C ARG A 61 -19.16 7.38 -6.95
N GLY A 62 -18.59 8.57 -7.12
CA GLY A 62 -17.18 8.86 -6.85
C GLY A 62 -17.00 9.65 -5.56
N LEU A 63 -16.21 9.14 -4.63
CA LEU A 63 -15.77 9.85 -3.43
C LEU A 63 -14.45 10.55 -3.73
N GLU A 64 -14.40 11.85 -3.47
CA GLU A 64 -13.15 12.61 -3.54
C GLU A 64 -12.29 12.36 -2.31
N GLY A 65 -10.99 12.24 -2.54
CA GLY A 65 -10.01 12.09 -1.49
C GLY A 65 -8.59 12.39 -1.95
N VAL A 66 -7.66 12.18 -1.02
CA VAL A 66 -6.23 12.40 -1.19
C VAL A 66 -5.51 11.06 -1.05
N PHE A 67 -4.61 10.76 -1.96
CA PHE A 67 -3.80 9.55 -1.90
C PHE A 67 -2.78 9.63 -0.77
N LEU A 68 -2.83 8.68 0.16
CA LEU A 68 -1.90 8.60 1.29
C LEU A 68 -0.82 7.52 1.09
N GLY A 69 -1.08 6.49 0.29
CA GLY A 69 -0.10 5.44 0.08
C GLY A 69 -0.69 4.10 -0.31
N TYR A 70 0.13 3.07 -0.20
CA TYR A 70 -0.21 1.69 -0.55
C TYR A 70 -0.59 0.90 0.70
N SER A 71 -1.54 -0.03 0.58
CA SER A 71 -1.83 -1.00 1.64
C SER A 71 -0.70 -2.04 1.74
N TYR A 72 -0.46 -2.54 2.95
CA TYR A 72 0.56 -3.54 3.20
C TYR A 72 0.11 -4.96 2.85
N ASP A 73 -1.16 -5.27 3.14
CA ASP A 73 -1.71 -6.62 3.05
C ASP A 73 -2.42 -6.90 1.74
N SER A 74 -2.84 -5.84 1.03
CA SER A 74 -3.71 -5.97 -0.13
C SER A 74 -3.29 -5.04 -1.27
N LYS A 75 -3.83 -5.33 -2.46
CA LYS A 75 -3.70 -4.47 -3.63
C LYS A 75 -4.67 -3.29 -3.56
N ALA A 76 -4.59 -2.55 -2.48
CA ALA A 76 -5.43 -1.41 -2.19
C ALA A 76 -4.58 -0.16 -1.96
N PHE A 77 -5.21 0.99 -2.21
CA PHE A 77 -4.68 2.29 -1.88
C PHE A 77 -5.28 2.77 -0.57
N ARG A 78 -4.46 3.42 0.24
CA ARG A 78 -4.90 4.17 1.42
C ARG A 78 -5.28 5.57 0.95
N ILE A 79 -6.54 5.93 1.13
CA ILE A 79 -7.10 7.21 0.69
C ILE A 79 -7.73 7.93 1.87
N TRP A 80 -7.45 9.22 1.98
CA TRP A 80 -8.13 10.13 2.89
C TRP A 80 -9.33 10.76 2.19
N LEU A 81 -10.54 10.43 2.62
CA LEU A 81 -11.76 10.97 2.01
C LEU A 81 -12.03 12.39 2.52
N THR A 82 -12.10 13.36 1.61
CA THR A 82 -12.36 14.78 1.94
C THR A 82 -13.86 15.12 1.87
N GLY A 83 -14.64 14.36 1.09
CA GLY A 83 -16.05 14.64 0.84
C GLY A 83 -17.06 14.00 1.79
N ALA A 84 -16.62 13.25 2.81
CA ALA A 84 -17.54 12.61 3.75
C ALA A 84 -18.05 13.65 4.77
N ARG A 85 -19.36 13.95 4.75
CA ARG A 85 -20.05 14.75 5.77
C ARG A 85 -20.01 14.13 7.19
N LYS A 86 -19.39 12.95 7.33
CA LYS A 86 -19.05 12.30 8.59
C LYS A 86 -17.54 12.23 8.64
N SER A 87 -16.98 12.62 9.79
CA SER A 87 -15.56 12.62 10.16
C SER A 87 -14.64 11.90 9.15
N PRO A 88 -13.67 12.60 8.55
CA PRO A 88 -12.84 12.03 7.51
C PRO A 88 -12.17 10.74 8.02
N SER A 89 -12.38 9.66 7.28
CA SER A 89 -11.89 8.32 7.62
C SER A 89 -10.96 7.82 6.54
N ALA A 90 -9.89 7.15 6.97
CA ALA A 90 -8.99 6.45 6.07
C ALA A 90 -9.71 5.21 5.54
N GLN A 91 -9.87 5.10 4.22
CA GLN A 91 -10.43 3.91 3.60
C GLN A 91 -9.39 3.25 2.70
N GLU A 92 -9.37 1.92 2.74
CA GLU A 92 -8.64 1.11 1.77
C GLU A 92 -9.54 0.82 0.57
N THR A 93 -9.08 1.21 -0.61
CA THR A 93 -9.82 0.93 -1.85
C THR A 93 -8.96 0.10 -2.79
N SER A 94 -9.48 -1.05 -3.21
CA SER A 94 -8.85 -1.92 -4.20
C SER A 94 -8.61 -1.20 -5.52
N ASP A 95 -7.42 -1.34 -6.10
CA ASP A 95 -7.12 -0.81 -7.43
C ASP A 95 -7.95 -1.53 -8.52
N SER A 96 -8.84 -0.81 -9.19
CA SER A 96 -9.68 -1.35 -10.27
C SER A 96 -8.93 -1.52 -11.60
N ARG A 97 -7.75 -0.90 -11.76
CA ARG A 97 -7.00 -0.88 -13.03
C ARG A 97 -6.03 -2.04 -13.22
N THR A 98 -5.75 -2.82 -12.17
CA THR A 98 -4.75 -3.88 -12.26
C THR A 98 -5.38 -5.27 -12.09
N SER A 99 -6.05 -5.73 -13.14
CA SER A 99 -6.50 -7.13 -13.30
C SER A 99 -5.33 -8.02 -13.71
N SER A 100 -4.56 -8.48 -12.72
CA SER A 100 -3.69 -9.66 -12.89
C SER A 100 -3.74 -10.46 -11.60
N ARG A 101 -4.37 -11.63 -11.68
CA ARG A 101 -4.51 -12.61 -10.60
C ARG A 101 -3.19 -13.36 -10.47
N ASN A 102 -2.43 -13.10 -9.40
CA ASN A 102 -1.35 -14.01 -8.98
C ASN A 102 -1.58 -14.38 -7.50
N PRO A 103 -2.33 -15.47 -7.22
CA PRO A 103 -2.65 -15.90 -5.86
C PRO A 103 -1.43 -16.35 -5.05
N LEU A 104 -0.27 -16.58 -5.68
CA LEU A 104 0.95 -17.03 -5.02
C LEU A 104 1.68 -15.95 -4.21
N LEU A 105 1.37 -14.66 -4.40
CA LEU A 105 2.00 -13.57 -3.65
C LEU A 105 1.33 -13.31 -2.28
N LEU A 106 0.02 -13.52 -2.18
CA LEU A 106 -0.73 -13.29 -0.94
C LEU A 106 -0.44 -14.37 0.12
N THR A 107 -0.27 -15.61 -0.32
CA THR A 107 0.04 -16.75 0.55
C THR A 107 1.47 -16.69 1.09
N LYS A 108 2.45 -16.28 0.26
CA LYS A 108 3.84 -16.07 0.71
C LYS A 108 3.95 -14.92 1.72
N ALA A 109 3.19 -13.83 1.54
CA ALA A 109 3.14 -12.73 2.51
C ALA A 109 2.56 -13.16 3.87
N HIS A 110 1.58 -14.08 3.91
CA HIS A 110 1.06 -14.64 5.16
C HIS A 110 2.11 -15.49 5.90
N THR A 111 2.87 -16.32 5.20
CA THR A 111 3.91 -17.15 5.82
C THR A 111 5.08 -16.29 6.34
N MET A 112 5.43 -15.21 5.63
CA MET A 112 6.52 -14.29 5.99
C MET A 112 6.23 -13.38 7.20
N ARG A 113 4.97 -13.22 7.62
CA ARG A 113 4.62 -12.46 8.84
C ARG A 113 5.03 -13.15 10.13
N LYS A 114 5.10 -14.49 10.15
CA LYS A 114 5.54 -15.23 11.36
C LYS A 114 7.05 -15.14 11.58
N THR A 115 7.84 -14.91 10.52
CA THR A 115 9.31 -14.82 10.62
C THR A 115 9.80 -13.40 10.88
N SER A 116 9.17 -12.38 10.29
CA SER A 116 9.55 -10.97 10.48
C SER A 116 9.11 -10.39 11.84
N SER A 117 7.97 -10.82 12.39
CA SER A 117 7.58 -10.50 13.78
C SER A 117 8.58 -11.07 14.79
N ASN A 118 9.06 -12.30 14.54
CA ASN A 118 10.12 -12.90 15.36
C ASN A 118 11.46 -12.15 15.21
N TYR A 119 11.84 -11.68 14.02
CA TYR A 119 13.09 -10.94 13.84
C TYR A 119 13.16 -9.65 14.67
N TYR A 120 12.10 -8.84 14.66
CA TYR A 120 12.03 -7.63 15.51
C TYR A 120 11.87 -7.96 17.00
N GLN A 121 11.17 -9.04 17.38
CA GLN A 121 11.07 -9.46 18.78
C GLN A 121 12.39 -10.07 19.32
N GLN A 122 13.20 -10.71 18.47
CA GLN A 122 14.50 -11.28 18.85
C GLN A 122 15.53 -10.16 19.14
N GLN A 123 15.54 -9.09 18.33
CA GLN A 123 16.43 -7.93 18.52
C GLN A 123 16.10 -7.09 19.77
N CYS A 124 14.82 -6.98 20.14
CA CYS A 124 14.43 -6.32 21.38
C CYS A 124 14.80 -7.11 22.64
N ARG A 125 14.99 -8.44 22.55
CA ARG A 125 15.45 -9.28 23.68
C ARG A 125 16.97 -9.27 23.86
N SER A 126 17.74 -9.09 22.79
CA SER A 126 19.22 -9.02 22.85
C SER A 126 19.77 -7.68 23.33
N SER A 127 18.91 -6.67 23.52
CA SER A 127 19.32 -5.31 23.94
C SER A 127 19.15 -5.06 25.44
N ASN A 128 18.61 -6.03 26.19
CA ASN A 128 18.28 -5.90 27.63
C ASN A 128 19.13 -6.79 28.55
N THR A 129 20.24 -7.32 28.05
CA THR A 129 21.25 -8.00 28.87
C THR A 129 22.59 -7.32 28.67
N ASN A 130 22.83 -6.28 29.47
CA ASN A 130 24.14 -5.85 29.97
C ASN A 130 23.94 -5.44 31.43
#